data_AF-A0A6J2JXF5-F1
#
_entry.id   AF-A0A6J2JXF5-F1
#
_cell.length_a   1.000
_cell.length_b   1.000
_cell.length_c   1.000
_cell.angle_alpha   90.00
_cell.angle_beta   90.00
_cell.angle_gamma   90.00
#
_symmetry.space_group_name_H-M   'P 1'
#
loop_
_entity.id
_entity.type
_entity.pdbx_description
1 polymer ?
#
loop_
_entity_poly.entity_id
_entity_poly.type
_entity_poly.pdbx_seq_one_letter_code
_entity_poly.pdbx_strand_id
1 'polypeptide(L)'
;MYHQLGRITGRLIAASNLQAPLFPVAPIALQRVEVPVIQYNTNQFSTVTEEACAAPGKRNLMPGTNTPYPPVPENIRRKQELFQRDNDLPVFLKGGPADVILYRLTLLLCALGLVGVVQTIYSHAIPKKQ
;
A
#
# COMPACT_ATOMS: atom_id res chain seq x y z
N MET A 1 -3.69 11.88 -31.27
CA MET A 1 -5.01 11.97 -31.93
C MET A 1 -4.97 13.16 -32.88
N TYR A 2 -5.16 12.95 -34.19
CA TYR A 2 -5.16 14.03 -35.17
C TYR A 2 -6.61 14.42 -35.49
N HIS A 3 -6.96 15.70 -35.31
CA HIS A 3 -8.26 16.23 -35.69
C HIS A 3 -8.10 17.04 -36.99
N GLN A 4 -9.00 16.82 -37.94
CA GLN A 4 -9.03 17.56 -39.19
C GLN A 4 -10.23 18.50 -39.20
N LEU A 5 -9.98 19.77 -39.51
CA LEU A 5 -11.00 20.80 -39.59
C LEU A 5 -11.76 20.67 -40.92
N GLY A 6 -13.07 20.48 -40.86
CA GLY A 6 -13.90 20.46 -42.07
C GLY A 6 -13.93 21.84 -42.73
N ARG A 7 -13.45 21.96 -43.98
CA ARG A 7 -13.33 23.26 -44.68
C ARG A 7 -14.67 23.98 -44.91
N ILE A 8 -15.78 23.26 -44.93
CA ILE A 8 -17.11 23.83 -45.22
C ILE A 8 -17.89 24.11 -43.94
N THR A 9 -17.82 23.21 -42.96
CA THR A 9 -18.63 23.29 -41.73
C THR A 9 -17.87 23.83 -40.52
N GLY A 10 -16.55 23.98 -40.60
CA GLY A 10 -15.69 24.50 -39.53
C GLY A 10 -15.59 23.61 -38.29
N ARG A 11 -16.29 22.48 -38.23
CA ARG A 11 -16.23 21.53 -37.11
C ARG A 11 -14.99 20.66 -37.20
N LEU A 12 -14.38 20.43 -36.04
CA LEU A 12 -13.28 19.48 -35.86
C LEU A 12 -13.84 18.05 -35.94
N ILE A 13 -13.30 17.24 -36.84
CA ILE A 13 -13.64 15.82 -37.01
C ILE A 13 -12.39 15.01 -36.70
N ALA A 14 -12.52 13.91 -35.97
CA ALA A 14 -11.41 12.99 -35.74
C ALA A 14 -10.97 12.37 -37.07
N ALA A 15 -9.73 12.61 -37.49
CA ALA A 15 -9.22 12.10 -38.75
C ALA A 15 -8.83 10.62 -38.58
N SER A 16 -9.61 9.72 -39.17
CA SER A 16 -9.37 8.27 -39.11
C SER A 16 -8.49 7.73 -40.26
N ASN A 17 -8.12 8.57 -41.23
CA ASN A 17 -7.52 8.13 -42.50
C ASN A 17 -6.10 8.68 -42.79
N LEU A 18 -5.48 9.42 -41.87
CA LEU A 18 -4.08 9.81 -42.01
C LEU A 18 -3.21 8.85 -41.18
N GLN A 19 -2.56 7.94 -41.90
CA GLN A 19 -1.73 6.83 -41.43
C GLN A 19 -2.51 5.75 -40.66
N ALA A 20 -2.46 4.53 -41.19
CA ALA A 20 -2.95 3.31 -40.55
C ALA A 20 -2.55 3.30 -39.06
N PRO A 21 -3.45 2.88 -38.17
CA PRO A 21 -3.34 3.30 -36.79
C PRO A 21 -2.25 2.50 -36.07
N LEU A 22 -1.43 3.22 -35.30
CA LEU A 22 -0.52 2.69 -34.28
C LEU A 22 -1.27 1.96 -33.13
N PHE A 23 -2.60 1.82 -33.21
CA PHE A 23 -3.47 1.18 -32.21
C PHE A 23 -4.69 0.55 -32.92
N PRO A 24 -5.21 -0.60 -32.48
CA PRO A 24 -6.36 -1.19 -33.14
C PRO A 24 -7.62 -0.34 -32.92
N VAL A 25 -8.34 -0.10 -34.02
CA VAL A 25 -9.73 0.39 -34.03
C VAL A 25 -10.59 -0.60 -33.24
N ALA A 26 -11.61 -0.08 -32.54
CA ALA A 26 -12.46 -0.78 -31.57
C ALA A 26 -12.76 -2.25 -31.92
N PRO A 27 -12.72 -3.17 -30.95
CA PRO A 27 -12.77 -4.60 -31.22
C PRO A 27 -14.12 -5.00 -31.83
N ILE A 28 -14.06 -5.76 -32.93
CA ILE A 28 -15.21 -6.49 -33.45
C ILE A 28 -15.58 -7.56 -32.42
N ALA A 29 -16.83 -7.56 -31.97
CA ALA A 29 -17.32 -8.46 -30.93
C ALA A 29 -17.38 -9.91 -31.43
N LEU A 30 -16.24 -10.61 -31.42
CA LEU A 30 -16.10 -12.08 -31.40
C LEU A 30 -14.63 -12.55 -31.39
N GLN A 31 -13.66 -11.64 -31.51
CA GLN A 31 -12.24 -12.02 -31.55
C GLN A 31 -11.66 -12.04 -30.13
N ARG A 32 -11.22 -13.21 -29.65
CA ARG A 32 -10.48 -13.33 -28.39
C ARG A 32 -9.07 -12.75 -28.63
N VAL A 33 -8.84 -11.53 -28.15
CA VAL A 33 -7.61 -10.77 -28.42
C VAL A 33 -6.54 -11.12 -27.39
N GLU A 34 -5.44 -11.74 -27.84
CA GLU A 34 -4.16 -11.74 -27.12
C GLU A 34 -3.71 -10.27 -26.98
N VAL A 35 -3.39 -9.82 -25.76
CA VAL A 35 -3.09 -8.40 -25.50
C VAL A 35 -1.83 -7.99 -26.29
N PRO A 36 -1.90 -7.00 -27.19
CA PRO A 36 -0.76 -6.65 -28.02
C PRO A 36 0.36 -6.01 -27.20
N VAL A 37 1.58 -6.46 -27.42
CA VAL A 37 2.80 -5.91 -26.81
C VAL A 37 3.14 -4.58 -27.45
N ILE A 38 3.32 -3.53 -26.64
CA ILE A 38 3.66 -2.18 -27.12
C ILE A 38 5.12 -2.18 -27.60
N GLN A 39 5.33 -1.99 -28.90
CA GLN A 39 6.67 -1.84 -29.49
C GLN A 39 7.01 -0.36 -29.68
N TYR A 40 8.04 0.12 -28.98
CA TYR A 40 8.54 1.48 -29.10
C TYR A 40 9.64 1.54 -30.17
N ASN A 41 9.25 1.76 -31.43
CA ASN A 41 10.16 1.71 -32.59
C ASN A 41 10.88 3.05 -32.89
N THR A 42 10.96 3.98 -31.94
CA THR A 42 11.68 5.25 -32.14
C THR A 42 12.51 5.62 -30.91
N ASN A 43 13.76 6.02 -31.13
CA ASN A 43 14.75 6.36 -30.09
C ASN A 43 14.33 7.50 -29.14
N GLN A 44 13.27 8.25 -29.47
CA GLN A 44 12.74 9.35 -28.64
C GLN A 44 11.68 8.87 -27.62
N PHE A 45 11.14 7.67 -27.83
CA PHE A 45 10.13 7.05 -26.98
C PHE A 45 10.58 5.68 -26.48
N SER A 46 11.85 5.30 -26.66
CA SER A 46 12.39 4.14 -25.99
C SER A 46 12.27 4.40 -24.49
N THR A 47 11.42 3.64 -23.81
CA THR A 47 11.50 3.47 -22.37
C THR A 47 12.97 3.28 -22.05
N VAL A 48 13.54 4.13 -21.20
CA VAL A 48 14.94 4.00 -20.77
C VAL A 48 15.17 2.52 -20.51
N THR A 49 15.93 1.87 -21.38
CA THR A 49 16.27 0.46 -21.22
C THR A 49 16.89 0.36 -19.84
N GLU A 50 16.44 -0.60 -19.04
CA GLU A 50 16.87 -0.80 -17.64
C GLU A 50 18.40 -0.86 -17.47
N GLU A 51 19.14 -0.97 -18.57
CA GLU A 51 20.61 -0.97 -18.66
C GLU A 51 21.27 0.42 -18.51
N ALA A 52 20.58 1.53 -18.86
CA ALA A 52 21.17 2.87 -18.76
C ALA A 52 21.13 3.45 -17.34
N CYS A 53 20.35 2.84 -16.45
CA CYS A 53 20.33 3.12 -15.02
C CYS A 53 20.38 1.77 -14.34
N ALA A 54 21.53 1.34 -13.84
CA ALA A 54 21.66 0.11 -13.05
C ALA A 54 20.61 0.10 -11.92
N ALA A 55 19.46 -0.52 -12.18
CA ALA A 55 18.31 -0.49 -11.30
C ALA A 55 18.40 -1.73 -10.40
N PRO A 56 18.55 -1.58 -9.07
CA PRO A 56 18.40 -2.69 -8.16
C PRO A 56 16.90 -3.03 -8.09
N GLY A 57 16.49 -4.05 -8.84
CA GLY A 57 15.22 -4.75 -8.69
C GLY A 57 13.94 -3.99 -9.08
N LYS A 58 12.83 -4.72 -9.02
CA LYS A 58 11.45 -4.26 -9.30
C LYS A 58 11.06 -3.15 -8.32
N ARG A 59 11.12 -1.89 -8.73
CA ARG A 59 10.76 -0.74 -7.90
C ARG A 59 9.29 -0.41 -8.07
N ASN A 60 8.55 -0.37 -6.96
CA ASN A 60 7.19 0.18 -6.96
C ASN A 60 7.30 1.69 -7.24
N LEU A 61 6.71 2.14 -8.35
CA LEU A 61 6.61 3.56 -8.70
C LEU A 61 5.32 4.14 -8.10
N MET A 62 5.32 5.44 -7.84
CA MET A 62 4.08 6.14 -7.48
C MET A 62 3.07 6.04 -8.65
N PRO A 63 1.80 5.67 -8.40
CA PRO A 63 0.81 5.55 -9.46
C PRO A 63 0.66 6.86 -10.25
N GLY A 64 0.75 6.78 -11.58
CA GLY A 64 0.63 7.94 -12.47
C GLY A 64 1.90 8.78 -12.63
N THR A 65 3.04 8.35 -12.08
CA THR A 65 4.33 9.05 -12.25
C THR A 65 5.47 8.08 -12.58
N ASN A 66 6.59 8.62 -13.09
CA ASN A 66 7.84 7.86 -13.31
C ASN A 66 8.79 7.94 -12.10
N THR A 67 8.29 8.35 -10.92
CA THR A 67 9.11 8.57 -9.73
C THR A 67 9.03 7.38 -8.77
N PRO A 68 10.15 6.82 -8.30
CA PRO A 68 10.14 5.75 -7.30
C PRO A 68 9.71 6.28 -5.93
N TYR A 69 9.10 5.42 -5.11
CA TYR A 69 8.88 5.76 -3.70
C TYR A 69 10.23 6.02 -3.01
N PRO A 70 10.33 7.04 -2.13
CA PRO A 70 11.52 7.24 -1.33
C PRO A 70 11.78 5.99 -0.46
N PRO A 71 13.05 5.59 -0.28
CA PRO A 71 13.37 4.44 0.55
C PRO A 71 12.94 4.69 2.00
N VAL A 72 12.30 3.68 2.60
CA VAL A 72 11.96 3.69 4.03
C VAL A 72 13.26 3.60 4.84
N PRO A 73 13.44 4.41 5.89
CA PRO A 73 14.65 4.35 6.69
C PRO A 73 14.77 2.99 7.40
N GLU A 74 16.00 2.50 7.55
CA GLU A 74 16.31 1.13 8.01
C GLU A 74 15.71 0.79 9.38
N ASN A 75 15.62 1.77 10.28
CA ASN A 75 14.97 1.60 11.59
C ASN A 75 13.47 1.27 11.46
N ILE A 76 12.76 1.92 10.54
CA ILE A 76 11.34 1.65 10.30
C ILE A 76 11.19 0.29 9.62
N ARG A 77 12.04 -0.03 8.65
CA ARG A 77 12.02 -1.32 7.95
C ARG A 77 12.18 -2.50 8.92
N ARG A 78 13.12 -2.42 9.87
CA ARG A 78 13.30 -3.43 10.93
C ARG A 78 12.08 -3.58 11.82
N LYS A 79 11.41 -2.47 12.16
CA LYS A 79 10.16 -2.50 12.95
C LYS A 79 9.01 -3.10 12.15
N GLN A 80 8.87 -2.74 10.88
CA GLN A 80 7.87 -3.34 9.99
C GLN A 80 8.06 -4.85 9.90
N GLU A 81 9.28 -5.33 9.69
CA GLU A 81 9.58 -6.76 9.66
C GLU A 81 9.21 -7.46 10.98
N LEU A 82 9.55 -6.87 12.12
CA LEU A 82 9.20 -7.42 13.44
C LEU A 82 7.68 -7.52 13.64
N PHE A 83 6.94 -6.45 13.33
CA PHE A 83 5.49 -6.37 13.57
C PHE A 83 4.64 -7.03 12.47
N GLN A 84 5.18 -7.26 11.28
CA GLN A 84 4.49 -7.94 10.17
C GLN A 84 4.82 -9.44 10.09
N ARG A 85 5.72 -9.96 10.93
CA ARG A 85 6.02 -11.39 10.98
C ARG A 85 4.79 -12.23 11.36
N ASP A 86 4.47 -13.25 10.56
CA ASP A 86 3.37 -14.17 10.83
C ASP A 86 3.76 -15.20 11.90
N ASN A 87 3.61 -14.80 13.17
CA ASN A 87 3.96 -15.60 14.35
C ASN A 87 2.75 -15.91 15.26
N ASP A 88 1.52 -15.62 14.81
CA ASP A 88 0.28 -15.72 15.61
C ASP A 88 0.27 -14.98 16.97
N LEU A 89 1.26 -14.10 17.19
CA LEU A 89 1.35 -13.29 18.40
C LEU A 89 0.46 -12.05 18.30
N PRO A 90 -0.31 -11.73 19.37
CA PRO A 90 -1.08 -10.50 19.40
C PRO A 90 -0.15 -9.28 19.44
N VAL A 91 -0.62 -8.16 18.90
CA VAL A 91 0.19 -6.94 18.72
C VAL A 91 0.86 -6.43 20.01
N PHE A 92 0.20 -6.58 21.16
CA PHE A 92 0.69 -6.12 22.47
C PHE A 92 1.76 -7.02 23.10
N LEU A 93 2.06 -8.18 22.53
CA LEU A 93 3.18 -9.04 22.95
C LEU A 93 4.28 -9.15 21.87
N LYS A 94 4.08 -8.49 20.73
CA LYS A 94 4.90 -8.67 19.54
C LYS A 94 6.26 -7.95 19.62
N GLY A 95 6.41 -6.98 20.51
CA GLY A 95 7.66 -6.26 20.74
C GLY A 95 8.69 -7.03 21.58
N GLY A 96 8.32 -8.16 22.18
CA GLY A 96 9.25 -9.12 22.79
C GLY A 96 9.00 -9.38 24.29
N PRO A 97 10.02 -9.90 25.02
CA PRO A 97 9.86 -10.34 26.41
C PRO A 97 9.50 -9.22 27.38
N ALA A 98 9.95 -7.99 27.10
CA ALA A 98 9.64 -6.82 27.92
C ALA A 98 8.12 -6.55 27.95
N ASP A 99 7.44 -6.70 26.81
CA ASP A 99 5.99 -6.52 26.71
C ASP A 99 5.23 -7.54 27.57
N VAL A 100 5.72 -8.79 27.61
CA VAL A 100 5.13 -9.86 28.44
C VAL A 100 5.24 -9.53 29.93
N ILE A 101 6.42 -9.07 30.38
CA ILE A 101 6.65 -8.70 31.77
C ILE A 101 5.76 -7.51 32.15
N LEU A 102 5.73 -6.49 31.29
CA LEU A 102 4.92 -5.28 31.52
C LEU A 102 3.42 -5.61 31.58
N TYR A 103 2.94 -6.46 30.67
CA TYR A 103 1.55 -6.92 30.66
C TYR A 103 1.19 -7.70 31.94
N ARG A 104 2.05 -8.63 32.37
CA ARG A 104 1.79 -9.42 33.59
C ARG A 104 1.83 -8.57 34.85
N LEU A 105 2.76 -7.62 34.93
CA LEU A 105 2.89 -6.72 36.07
C LEU A 105 1.68 -5.79 36.19
N THR A 106 1.23 -5.21 35.07
CA THR A 106 0.04 -4.36 35.06
C THR A 106 -1.21 -5.15 35.45
N LEU A 107 -1.39 -6.35 34.91
CA LEU A 107 -2.51 -7.22 35.26
C LEU A 107 -2.52 -7.59 36.76
N LEU A 108 -1.35 -7.88 37.33
CA LEU A 108 -1.18 -8.16 38.75
C LEU A 108 -1.56 -6.95 39.60
N LEU A 109 -1.07 -5.76 39.27
CA LEU A 109 -1.39 -4.53 40.01
C LEU A 109 -2.89 -4.21 39.95
N CYS A 110 -3.52 -4.36 38.79
CA CYS A 110 -4.96 -4.18 38.64
C CYS A 110 -5.74 -5.18 39.52
N ALA A 111 -5.35 -6.46 39.52
CA ALA A 111 -6.00 -7.47 40.34
C ALA A 111 -5.86 -7.18 41.85
N LEU A 112 -4.66 -6.80 42.31
CA LEU A 112 -4.44 -6.38 43.70
C LEU A 112 -5.26 -5.14 44.07
N GLY A 113 -5.33 -4.16 43.16
CA GLY A 113 -6.15 -2.97 43.33
C GLY A 113 -7.63 -3.31 43.52
N LEU A 114 -8.17 -4.20 42.67
CA LEU A 114 -9.56 -4.65 42.78
C LEU A 114 -9.84 -5.36 44.11
N VAL A 115 -8.93 -6.24 44.55
CA VAL A 115 -9.04 -6.90 45.87
C VAL A 115 -9.02 -5.89 47.00
N GLY A 116 -8.13 -4.89 46.95
CA GLY A 116 -8.04 -3.82 47.93
C GLY A 116 -9.32 -2.98 47.99
N VAL A 117 -9.90 -2.65 46.83
CA VAL A 117 -11.19 -1.93 46.75
C VAL A 117 -12.30 -2.75 47.39
N VAL A 118 -12.40 -4.05 47.07
CA VAL A 118 -13.41 -4.95 47.66
C VAL A 118 -13.26 -5.04 49.18
N GLN A 119 -12.03 -5.19 49.69
CA GLN A 119 -11.75 -5.23 51.13
C GLN A 119 -12.11 -3.91 51.82
N THR A 120 -11.80 -2.78 51.17
CA THR A 120 -12.16 -1.44 51.67
C THR A 120 -13.67 -1.30 51.75
N ILE A 121 -14.40 -1.65 50.69
CA ILE A 121 -15.87 -1.59 50.67
C ILE A 121 -16.44 -2.49 51.76
N TYR A 122 -16.00 -3.74 51.86
CA TYR A 122 -16.50 -4.69 52.87
C TYR A 122 -16.29 -4.19 54.30
N SER A 123 -15.11 -3.67 54.60
CA SER A 123 -14.77 -3.18 55.94
C SER A 123 -15.52 -1.92 56.36
N HIS A 124 -15.97 -1.10 55.40
CA HIS A 124 -16.73 0.14 55.65
C HIS A 124 -18.25 -0.07 55.54
N ALA A 125 -18.71 -1.05 54.76
CA ALA A 125 -20.12 -1.34 54.57
C ALA A 125 -20.74 -2.06 55.78
N ILE A 126 -19.96 -2.84 56.52
CA ILE A 126 -20.44 -3.59 57.69
C ILE A 126 -20.08 -2.83 58.97
N PRO A 127 -21.07 -2.44 59.81
CA PRO A 127 -20.79 -1.76 61.07
C PRO A 127 -20.05 -2.69 62.02
N LYS A 128 -18.92 -2.23 62.56
CA LYS A 128 -18.18 -2.94 63.60
C LYS A 128 -18.85 -2.66 64.94
N LYS A 129 -19.22 -3.71 65.69
CA LYS A 129 -19.69 -3.55 67.07
C LYS A 129 -18.54 -2.96 67.91
N GLN A 130 -18.87 -1.88 68.63
CA GLN A 130 -18.01 -1.30 69.67
C GLN A 130 -18.03 -2.17 70.93
#